data_AF-A0A1E7IIN9-F1
#
_entry.id   AF-A0A1E7IIN9-F1
#
_cell.length_a   1.000
_cell.length_b   1.000
_cell.length_c   1.000
_cell.angle_alpha   90.00
_cell.angle_beta   90.00
_cell.angle_gamma   90.00
#
_symmetry.space_group_name_H-M   'P 1'
#
loop_
_entity.id
_entity.type
_entity.pdbx_description
1 polymer ?
#
loop_
_entity_poly.entity_id
_entity_poly.type
_entity_poly.pdbx_seq_one_letter_code
_entity_poly.pdbx_strand_id
1 'polypeptide(L)'
;MTQIRLAPNTSIEPCPKCGNNTSFEAHSAQVAEDCCNVWVECVCGYDPTSDDSGDRYEDVWGALNHTTMMWALDCWNSAIRGWEAR
;
A
#
# COMPACT_ATOMS: atom_id res chain seq x y z
N MET A 1 4.49 -11.66 -1.48
CA MET A 1 3.96 -10.96 -0.29
C MET A 1 5.03 -10.93 0.79
N THR A 2 5.24 -9.77 1.43
CA THR A 2 6.19 -9.57 2.54
C THR A 2 5.56 -8.70 3.62
N GLN A 3 5.81 -8.96 4.90
CA GLN A 3 5.28 -8.13 5.99
C GLN A 3 6.12 -6.87 6.23
N ILE A 4 5.44 -5.75 6.46
CA ILE A 4 6.02 -4.48 6.93
C ILE A 4 5.60 -4.28 8.39
N ARG A 5 6.58 -4.00 9.24
CA ARG A 5 6.35 -3.59 10.64
C ARG A 5 7.05 -2.27 10.90
N LEU A 6 6.29 -1.27 11.28
CA LEU A 6 6.75 0.07 11.59
C LEU A 6 6.67 0.32 13.10
N ALA A 7 7.54 1.21 13.60
CA ALA A 7 7.32 1.79 14.91
C ALA A 7 6.02 2.63 14.91
N PRO A 8 5.38 2.84 16.07
CA PRO A 8 4.28 3.81 16.19
C PRO A 8 4.69 5.17 15.62
N ASN A 9 3.88 5.71 14.74
CA ASN A 9 4.17 6.93 13.99
C ASN A 9 2.89 7.70 13.64
N THR A 10 3.06 8.92 13.14
CA THR A 10 1.96 9.78 12.64
C THR A 10 2.11 10.07 11.14
N SER A 11 3.04 9.38 10.46
CA SER A 11 3.35 9.60 9.05
C SER A 11 2.52 8.72 8.13
N ILE A 12 2.02 7.59 8.65
CA ILE A 12 1.13 6.67 7.94
C ILE A 12 -0.29 6.85 8.44
N GLU A 13 -1.20 7.08 7.51
CA GLU A 13 -2.62 7.21 7.77
C GLU A 13 -3.18 5.90 8.35
N PRO A 14 -3.97 5.97 9.42
CA PRO A 14 -4.52 4.78 10.04
C PRO A 14 -5.56 4.11 9.15
N CYS A 15 -5.57 2.77 9.19
CA CYS A 15 -6.60 2.00 8.50
C CYS A 15 -8.00 2.41 8.99
N PRO A 16 -8.92 2.81 8.10
CA PRO A 16 -10.25 3.26 8.50
C PRO A 16 -11.13 2.13 9.06
N LYS A 17 -10.74 0.86 8.87
CA LYS A 17 -11.48 -0.30 9.36
C LYS A 17 -11.07 -0.75 10.77
N CYS A 18 -9.79 -0.62 11.12
CA CYS A 18 -9.28 -1.16 12.40
C CYS A 18 -8.33 -0.23 13.16
N GLY A 19 -8.01 0.95 12.62
CA GLY A 19 -7.13 1.94 13.23
C GLY A 19 -5.63 1.60 13.18
N ASN A 20 -5.23 0.45 12.63
CA ASN A 20 -3.82 0.08 12.51
C ASN A 20 -3.07 1.02 11.56
N ASN A 21 -1.87 1.44 11.96
CA ASN A 21 -0.92 2.18 11.11
C ASN A 21 0.54 1.68 11.23
N THR A 22 0.74 0.50 11.81
CA THR A 22 2.10 -0.04 12.07
C THR A 22 2.37 -1.37 11.38
N SER A 23 1.33 -2.14 11.01
CA SER A 23 1.50 -3.46 10.41
C SER A 23 0.78 -3.56 9.07
N PHE A 24 1.51 -3.92 8.02
CA PHE A 24 0.98 -4.03 6.66
C PHE A 24 1.54 -5.26 5.97
N GLU A 25 0.82 -5.75 4.98
CA GLU A 25 1.29 -6.78 4.04
C GLU A 25 1.57 -6.08 2.71
N ALA A 26 2.79 -6.25 2.19
CA ALA A 26 3.20 -5.71 0.89
C ALA A 26 3.00 -6.78 -0.19
N HIS A 27 2.37 -6.39 -1.28
CA HIS A 27 2.00 -7.26 -2.38
C HIS A 27 2.57 -6.72 -3.68
N SER A 28 2.84 -7.62 -4.62
CA SER A 28 3.08 -7.26 -6.01
C SER A 28 2.40 -8.25 -6.94
N ALA A 29 1.98 -7.75 -8.10
CA ALA A 29 1.38 -8.55 -9.16
C ALA A 29 1.74 -7.95 -10.51
N GLN A 30 2.11 -8.81 -11.45
CA GLN A 30 2.33 -8.42 -12.84
C GLN A 30 0.98 -8.02 -13.48
N VAL A 31 0.94 -6.84 -14.09
CA VAL A 31 -0.25 -6.27 -14.73
C VAL A 31 -0.07 -6.07 -16.23
N ALA A 32 1.18 -6.01 -16.71
CA ALA A 32 1.54 -6.00 -18.13
C ALA A 32 2.89 -6.72 -18.34
N GLU A 33 3.32 -6.83 -19.60
CA GLU A 33 4.57 -7.51 -20.00
C GLU A 33 5.76 -7.05 -19.16
N ASP A 34 5.96 -5.73 -19.04
CA ASP A 34 7.06 -5.10 -18.29
C ASP A 34 6.56 -4.18 -17.16
N CYS A 35 5.44 -4.53 -16.50
CA CYS A 35 4.91 -3.74 -15.39
C CYS A 35 4.26 -4.60 -14.31
N CYS A 36 4.61 -4.32 -13.05
CA CYS A 36 3.96 -4.87 -11.88
C CYS A 36 3.40 -3.74 -11.01
N ASN A 37 2.21 -3.94 -10.47
CA ASN A 37 1.70 -3.12 -9.38
C ASN A 37 2.27 -3.62 -8.05
N VAL A 38 2.65 -2.68 -7.20
CA VAL A 38 3.10 -2.89 -5.83
C VAL A 38 2.17 -2.08 -4.92
N TRP A 39 1.62 -2.73 -3.90
CA TRP A 39 0.69 -2.10 -2.97
C TRP A 39 0.85 -2.67 -1.56
N VAL A 40 0.20 -2.02 -0.60
CA VAL A 40 0.12 -2.50 0.79
C VAL A 40 -1.33 -2.69 1.20
N GLU A 41 -1.56 -3.77 1.94
CA GLU A 41 -2.84 -4.10 2.56
C GLU A 41 -2.68 -4.01 4.07
N CYS A 42 -3.72 -3.55 4.77
CA CYS A 42 -3.72 -3.66 6.22
C CYS A 42 -3.88 -5.14 6.63
N VAL A 43 -3.29 -5.53 7.76
CA VAL A 43 -3.43 -6.88 8.33
C VAL A 43 -4.87 -7.31 8.62
N CYS A 44 -5.84 -6.39 8.63
CA CYS A 44 -7.26 -6.72 8.70
C CYS A 44 -7.89 -7.09 7.33
N GLY A 45 -7.10 -7.09 6.25
CA GLY A 45 -7.52 -7.35 4.87
C GLY A 45 -8.06 -6.13 4.12
N TYR A 46 -7.90 -4.91 4.66
CA TYR A 46 -8.34 -3.70 3.97
C TYR A 46 -7.28 -3.19 2.98
N ASP A 47 -7.67 -3.06 1.72
CA ASP A 47 -6.90 -2.44 0.63
C ASP A 47 -7.69 -1.24 0.06
N PRO A 48 -7.23 0.01 0.26
CA PRO A 48 -7.90 1.19 -0.26
C PRO A 48 -7.81 1.34 -1.79
N THR A 49 -6.94 0.56 -2.45
CA THR A 49 -6.72 0.57 -3.91
C THR A 49 -7.36 -0.61 -4.63
N SER A 50 -8.17 -1.41 -3.93
CA SER A 50 -8.78 -2.62 -4.49
C SER A 50 -9.81 -2.34 -5.59
N ASP A 51 -10.57 -1.25 -5.45
CA ASP A 51 -11.56 -0.80 -6.44
C ASP A 51 -10.95 0.08 -7.55
N ASP A 52 -9.81 0.72 -7.29
CA ASP A 52 -9.05 1.53 -8.26
C ASP A 52 -7.56 1.25 -8.15
N SER A 53 -7.10 0.25 -8.91
CA SER A 53 -5.70 -0.18 -8.89
C SER A 53 -4.75 0.84 -9.52
N GLY A 54 -5.26 1.93 -10.11
CA GLY A 54 -4.45 3.02 -10.67
C GLY A 54 -3.67 3.80 -9.60
N ASP A 55 -4.08 3.71 -8.34
CA ASP A 55 -3.40 4.35 -7.21
C ASP A 55 -2.23 3.51 -6.64
N ARG A 56 -1.94 2.34 -7.22
CA ARG A 56 -0.83 1.47 -6.79
C ARG A 56 0.50 1.93 -7.40
N TYR A 57 1.60 1.63 -6.71
CA TYR A 57 2.94 1.97 -7.21
C TYR A 57 3.36 1.02 -8.32
N GLU A 58 3.76 1.55 -9.47
CA GLU A 58 4.27 0.74 -10.59
C GLU A 58 5.78 0.46 -10.45
N ASP A 59 6.16 -0.80 -10.55
CA ASP A 59 7.56 -1.25 -10.60
C ASP A 59 7.74 -2.29 -11.70
N VAL A 60 8.78 -2.15 -12.53
CA VAL A 60 9.03 -3.06 -13.66
C VAL A 60 9.19 -4.51 -13.19
N TRP A 61 9.80 -4.72 -12.03
CA TRP A 61 10.15 -6.05 -11.53
C TRP A 61 9.25 -6.52 -10.37
N GLY A 62 8.27 -5.70 -9.97
CA GLY A 62 7.41 -5.95 -8.80
C GLY A 62 8.20 -6.16 -7.51
N ALA A 63 9.36 -5.49 -7.37
CA ALA A 63 10.26 -5.71 -6.26
C ALA A 63 9.60 -5.30 -4.93
N LEU A 64 9.78 -6.12 -3.90
CA LEU A 64 9.33 -5.87 -2.53
C LEU A 64 10.53 -5.58 -1.64
N ASN A 65 11.22 -4.47 -1.90
CA ASN A 65 12.34 -3.98 -1.09
C ASN A 65 11.91 -2.77 -0.26
N HIS A 66 12.79 -2.29 0.62
CA HIS A 66 12.45 -1.17 1.51
C HIS A 66 11.97 0.07 0.75
N THR A 67 12.63 0.43 -0.35
CA THR A 67 12.27 1.61 -1.15
C THR A 67 10.87 1.47 -1.74
N THR A 68 10.59 0.37 -2.45
CA THR A 68 9.29 0.17 -3.10
C THR A 68 8.15 0.04 -2.08
N MET A 69 8.41 -0.53 -0.91
CA MET A 69 7.46 -0.57 0.21
C MET A 69 7.13 0.82 0.75
N MET A 70 8.11 1.72 0.87
CA MET A 70 7.87 3.09 1.31
C MET A 70 7.03 3.87 0.30
N TRP A 71 7.26 3.67 -1.01
CA TRP A 71 6.41 4.26 -2.05
C TRP A 71 4.99 3.72 -2.00
N ALA A 72 4.81 2.41 -1.82
CA ALA A 72 3.48 1.81 -1.67
C ALA A 72 2.73 2.33 -0.41
N LEU A 73 3.45 2.65 0.68
CA LEU A 73 2.88 3.31 1.86
C LEU A 73 2.48 4.77 1.59
N ASP A 74 3.17 5.47 0.69
CA ASP A 74 2.79 6.82 0.26
C ASP A 74 1.51 6.80 -0.60
N CYS A 75 1.41 5.81 -1.50
CA CYS A 75 0.18 5.50 -2.23
C CYS A 75 -0.98 5.20 -1.26
N TRP A 76 -0.76 4.40 -0.23
CA TRP A 76 -1.75 4.14 0.83
C TRP A 76 -2.24 5.45 1.47
N ASN A 77 -1.31 6.31 1.90
CA ASN A 77 -1.68 7.59 2.50
C ASN A 77 -2.51 8.46 1.56
N SER A 78 -2.11 8.51 0.29
CA SER A 78 -2.81 9.26 -0.76
C SER A 78 -4.23 8.73 -0.97
N ALA A 79 -4.40 7.41 -1.04
CA ALA A 79 -5.71 6.78 -1.19
C ALA A 79 -6.63 7.04 0.02
N ILE A 80 -6.09 6.97 1.24
CA ILE A 80 -6.87 7.29 2.46
C ILE A 80 -7.26 8.78 2.52
N ARG A 81 -6.36 9.71 2.19
CA ARG A 81 -6.68 11.15 2.17
C ARG A 81 -7.63 11.53 1.04
N GLY A 82 -7.50 10.88 -0.12
CA GLY A 82 -8.41 11.04 -1.25
C GLY A 82 -9.81 10.52 -0.97
N TRP A 83 -9.95 9.52 -0.09
CA TRP A 83 -11.24 9.03 0.41
C TRP A 83 -11.99 10.09 1.23
N GLU A 84 -11.31 10.95 1.98
CA GLU A 84 -11.99 12.00 2.78
C GLU A 84 -12.63 13.10 1.92
N ALA A 85 -12.33 13.16 0.61
CA ALA A 85 -12.81 14.18 -0.31
C ALA A 85 -13.88 13.69 -1.32
N ARG A 86 -14.35 12.44 -1.23
CA ARG A 86 -15.39 11.85 -2.10
C ARG A 86 -16.66 11.56 -1.32
#